data_AF-A0A7S0U0E1-F1
#
_entry.id   AF-A0A7S0U0E1-F1
#
_cell.length_a   1.000
_cell.length_b   1.000
_cell.length_c   1.000
_cell.angle_alpha   90.00
_cell.angle_beta   90.00
_cell.angle_gamma   90.00
#
_symmetry.space_group_name_H-M   'P 1'
#
loop_
_entity.id
_entity.type
_entity.pdbx_description
1 polymer ?
#
loop_
_entity_poly.entity_id
_entity_poly.type
_entity_poly.pdbx_seq_one_letter_code
_entity_poly.pdbx_strand_id
1 'polypeptide(L)'
;GDVNGDGREDVVFTSPTQTQDGSEFIVGQAYVLYGRRSNQTWNASGVLDLDKMGSDFGFKVQPDALSTRFGTNLASLGDVNGDGAPDFAVAAPFALSSKGAVHVVFGRGPGAGAFQLDGNNRLLLSSSFLAGSTGGFTVAGVADA
;
A
#
# COMPACT_ATOMS: atom_id res chain seq x y z
N GLY A 1 -0.48 12.66 2.22
CA GLY A 1 -1.83 13.13 1.83
C GLY A 1 -2.84 12.29 2.57
N ASP A 2 -4.10 12.72 2.66
CA ASP A 2 -5.16 12.06 3.45
C ASP A 2 -5.76 10.84 2.72
N VAL A 3 -5.07 9.70 2.74
CA VAL A 3 -5.46 8.53 1.95
C VAL A 3 -6.68 7.80 2.51
N ASN A 4 -7.11 8.10 3.75
CA ASN A 4 -8.29 7.51 4.37
C ASN A 4 -9.49 8.47 4.52
N GLY A 5 -9.34 9.73 4.07
CA GLY A 5 -10.40 10.73 4.04
C GLY A 5 -10.84 11.21 5.42
N ASP A 6 -9.99 11.12 6.44
CA ASP A 6 -10.32 11.49 7.83
C ASP A 6 -10.01 12.97 8.18
N GLY A 7 -9.52 13.72 7.19
CA GLY A 7 -9.12 15.12 7.28
C GLY A 7 -7.70 15.31 7.79
N ARG A 8 -6.83 14.29 7.78
CA ARG A 8 -5.44 14.36 8.24
C ARG A 8 -4.49 13.83 7.18
N GLU A 9 -3.31 14.43 7.12
CA GLU A 9 -2.30 13.90 6.22
C GLU A 9 -1.72 12.58 6.73
N ASP A 10 -1.76 11.57 5.86
CA ASP A 10 -1.15 10.27 6.08
C ASP A 10 0.25 10.20 5.47
N VAL A 11 1.02 9.23 5.96
CA VAL A 11 2.36 8.92 5.48
C VAL A 11 2.34 7.58 4.76
N VAL A 12 2.94 7.54 3.57
CA VAL A 12 3.18 6.32 2.80
C VAL A 12 4.68 6.13 2.63
N PHE A 13 5.18 4.93 2.90
CA PHE A 13 6.60 4.60 2.73
C PHE A 13 6.79 3.14 2.35
N THR A 14 8.00 2.77 1.92
CA THR A 14 8.30 1.45 1.36
C THR A 14 9.50 0.78 2.03
N SER A 15 9.48 -0.55 2.04
CA SER A 15 10.59 -1.44 2.40
C SER A 15 10.78 -2.45 1.25
N PRO A 16 11.52 -2.10 0.18
CA PRO A 16 11.63 -2.93 -1.02
C PRO A 16 12.37 -4.25 -0.84
N THR A 17 13.13 -4.40 0.24
CA THR A 17 13.93 -5.59 0.54
C THR A 17 13.27 -6.53 1.54
N GLN A 18 12.01 -6.28 1.92
CA GLN A 18 11.29 -7.13 2.86
C GLN A 18 11.09 -8.54 2.27
N THR A 19 11.48 -9.55 3.03
CA THR A 19 11.23 -10.97 2.70
C THR A 19 9.83 -11.36 3.13
N GLN A 20 9.22 -12.32 2.42
CA GLN A 20 8.00 -12.95 2.93
C GLN A 20 8.35 -13.88 4.11
N ASP A 21 7.48 -13.90 5.12
CA ASP A 21 7.60 -14.76 6.30
C ASP A 21 7.95 -16.20 5.93
N GLY A 22 9.05 -16.69 6.50
CA GLY A 22 9.52 -18.06 6.29
C GLY A 22 10.12 -18.33 4.90
N SER A 23 10.41 -17.30 4.10
CA SER A 23 11.03 -17.44 2.77
C SER A 23 12.24 -16.54 2.59
N GLU A 24 13.15 -16.92 1.70
CA GLU A 24 14.27 -16.06 1.25
C GLU A 24 13.87 -15.11 0.11
N PHE A 25 12.63 -15.21 -0.38
CA PHE A 25 12.17 -14.40 -1.49
C PHE A 25 11.83 -12.97 -1.04
N ILE A 26 12.51 -12.01 -1.66
CA ILE A 26 12.24 -10.57 -1.46
C ILE A 26 10.93 -10.23 -2.16
N VAL A 27 9.88 -9.98 -1.39
CA VAL A 27 8.61 -9.49 -1.94
C VAL A 27 8.65 -7.97 -2.04
N GLY A 28 9.18 -7.33 -1.00
CA GLY A 28 9.02 -5.89 -0.78
C GLY A 28 7.63 -5.55 -0.25
N GLN A 29 7.52 -4.42 0.43
CA GLN A 29 6.30 -3.99 1.10
C GLN A 29 6.19 -2.46 1.07
N ALA A 30 4.96 -1.96 1.10
CA ALA A 30 4.68 -0.56 1.44
C ALA A 30 3.80 -0.49 2.68
N TYR A 31 3.76 0.66 3.31
CA TYR A 31 2.98 0.92 4.52
C TYR A 31 2.25 2.23 4.35
N VAL A 32 0.99 2.24 4.79
CA VAL A 32 0.19 3.44 4.98
C VAL A 32 0.08 3.66 6.49
N LEU A 33 0.33 4.88 6.93
CA LEU A 33 0.32 5.31 8.32
C LEU A 33 -0.62 6.50 8.46
N TYR A 34 -1.74 6.33 9.17
CA TYR A 34 -2.80 7.34 9.25
C TYR A 34 -2.43 8.54 10.12
N GLY A 35 -2.56 9.76 9.63
CA GLY A 35 -2.35 10.98 10.41
C GLY A 35 -3.12 10.95 11.73
N ARG A 36 -2.53 11.52 12.79
CA ARG A 36 -3.15 11.56 14.13
C ARG A 36 -3.24 12.96 14.68
N ARG A 37 -4.18 13.18 15.60
CA ARG A 37 -4.24 14.42 16.38
C ARG A 37 -3.00 14.52 17.27
N SER A 38 -2.59 15.74 17.59
CA SER A 38 -1.45 16.01 18.48
C SER A 38 -1.58 15.39 19.88
N ASN A 39 -2.80 15.05 20.32
CA ASN A 39 -3.07 14.38 21.59
C ASN A 39 -3.20 12.85 21.49
N GLN A 40 -3.00 12.26 20.31
CA GLN A 40 -3.02 10.81 20.09
C GLN A 40 -1.59 10.33 19.85
N THR A 41 -1.08 9.49 20.74
CA THR A 41 0.24 8.87 20.55
C THR A 41 0.14 7.64 19.64
N TRP A 42 1.21 7.41 18.88
CA TRP A 42 1.40 6.19 18.10
C TRP A 42 1.77 5.01 18.98
N ASN A 43 2.59 5.27 20.00
CA ASN A 43 3.01 4.35 21.04
C ASN A 43 3.67 5.18 22.15
N ALA A 44 3.88 4.59 23.32
CA ALA A 44 4.56 5.25 24.44
C ALA A 44 6.10 5.23 24.32
N SER A 45 6.66 4.39 23.45
CA SER A 45 8.11 4.14 23.34
C SER A 45 8.82 5.04 22.32
N GLY A 46 8.08 5.84 21.54
CA GLY A 46 8.59 6.56 20.37
C GLY A 46 8.89 5.68 19.15
N VAL A 47 8.77 4.35 19.26
CA VAL A 47 9.08 3.38 18.19
C VAL A 47 7.81 2.65 17.80
N LEU A 48 7.39 2.83 16.55
CA LEU A 48 6.20 2.18 16.01
C LEU A 48 6.57 0.82 15.44
N ASP A 49 6.11 -0.25 16.09
CA ASP A 49 6.27 -1.62 15.64
C ASP A 49 5.19 -1.95 14.61
N LEU A 50 5.56 -1.95 13.32
CA LEU A 50 4.65 -2.13 12.19
C LEU A 50 4.00 -3.52 12.16
N ASP A 51 4.60 -4.52 12.79
CA ASP A 51 4.05 -5.87 12.86
C ASP A 51 2.97 -6.01 13.94
N LYS A 52 2.95 -5.09 14.91
CA LYS A 52 1.96 -5.03 15.99
C LYS A 52 0.94 -3.90 15.81
N MET A 53 0.98 -3.19 14.68
CA MET A 53 0.01 -2.15 14.38
C MET A 53 -1.36 -2.73 14.08
N GLY A 54 -2.36 -2.33 14.86
CA GLY A 54 -3.76 -2.53 14.53
C GLY A 54 -4.20 -1.64 13.35
N SER A 55 -5.34 -1.97 12.75
CA SER A 55 -5.90 -1.26 11.58
C SER A 55 -6.18 0.23 11.81
N ASP A 56 -6.33 0.65 13.07
CA ASP A 56 -6.57 2.05 13.45
C ASP A 56 -5.31 2.94 13.32
N PHE A 57 -4.16 2.34 13.04
CA PHE A 57 -2.89 3.02 12.88
C PHE A 57 -2.48 3.13 11.40
N GLY A 58 -3.05 2.28 10.55
CA GLY A 58 -2.61 2.12 9.18
C GLY A 58 -2.54 0.65 8.81
N PHE A 59 -1.89 0.34 7.70
CA PHE A 59 -1.86 -1.02 7.16
C PHE A 59 -0.66 -1.27 6.24
N LYS A 60 -0.40 -2.56 6.02
CA LYS A 60 0.61 -3.05 5.08
C LYS A 60 0.02 -3.13 3.67
N VAL A 61 0.80 -2.84 2.65
CA VAL A 61 0.45 -3.06 1.24
C VAL A 61 1.47 -4.02 0.64
N GLN A 62 1.00 -5.11 0.04
CA GLN A 62 1.89 -6.13 -0.50
C GLN A 62 1.32 -6.73 -1.80
N PRO A 63 2.17 -7.04 -2.78
CA PRO A 63 1.76 -7.85 -3.93
C PRO A 63 1.51 -9.30 -3.51
N ASP A 64 0.70 -10.00 -4.31
CA ASP A 64 0.53 -11.45 -4.21
C ASP A 64 1.74 -12.23 -4.74
N ALA A 65 2.46 -11.66 -5.72
CA ALA A 65 3.64 -12.24 -6.33
C ALA A 65 4.92 -12.04 -5.50
N LEU A 66 5.79 -13.07 -5.51
CA LEU A 66 7.10 -13.04 -4.85
C LEU A 66 8.20 -12.50 -5.77
N SER A 67 9.35 -12.14 -5.18
CA SER A 67 10.55 -11.70 -5.92
C SER A 67 10.35 -10.46 -6.79
N THR A 68 9.39 -9.60 -6.44
CA THR A 68 9.01 -8.44 -7.27
C THR A 68 9.78 -7.16 -6.92
N ARG A 69 10.38 -7.11 -5.72
CA ARG A 69 10.92 -5.90 -5.08
C ARG A 69 9.93 -4.73 -5.10
N PHE A 70 8.69 -5.03 -4.75
CA PHE A 70 7.64 -4.04 -4.60
C PHE A 70 8.06 -2.96 -3.60
N GLY A 71 7.82 -1.70 -3.95
CA GLY A 71 8.25 -0.57 -3.13
C GLY A 71 9.60 0.03 -3.55
N THR A 72 10.16 -0.38 -4.69
CA THR A 72 11.42 0.22 -5.20
C THR A 72 11.24 1.71 -5.51
N ASN A 73 10.07 2.10 -6.01
CA ASN A 73 9.67 3.50 -6.17
C ASN A 73 8.25 3.70 -5.62
N LEU A 74 8.02 4.89 -5.07
CA LEU A 74 6.73 5.37 -4.59
C LEU A 74 6.44 6.72 -5.26
N ALA A 75 5.21 6.91 -5.73
CA ALA A 75 4.72 8.16 -6.27
C ALA A 75 3.38 8.55 -5.64
N SER A 76 3.25 9.83 -5.26
CA SER A 76 1.95 10.40 -4.94
C SER A 76 1.27 10.83 -6.24
N LEU A 77 -0.02 10.49 -6.41
CA LEU A 77 -0.75 10.75 -7.64
C LEU A 77 -1.80 11.86 -7.50
N GLY A 78 -2.10 12.30 -6.28
CA GLY A 78 -3.31 13.07 -6.01
C GLY A 78 -4.55 12.19 -6.17
N ASP A 79 -5.73 12.79 -6.16
CA ASP A 79 -7.00 12.08 -6.36
C ASP A 79 -7.23 11.85 -7.86
N VAL A 80 -6.91 10.65 -8.36
CA VAL A 80 -7.03 10.31 -9.78
C VAL A 80 -8.37 9.67 -10.13
N ASN A 81 -9.11 9.17 -9.13
CA ASN A 81 -10.42 8.54 -9.33
C ASN A 81 -11.60 9.46 -8.99
N GLY A 82 -11.35 10.64 -8.43
CA GLY A 82 -12.32 11.67 -8.09
C GLY A 82 -13.13 11.38 -6.82
N ASP A 83 -12.61 10.54 -5.91
CA ASP A 83 -13.33 10.15 -4.69
C ASP A 83 -13.10 11.10 -3.51
N GLY A 84 -12.21 12.08 -3.65
CA GLY A 84 -11.86 13.07 -2.64
C GLY A 84 -10.70 12.67 -1.73
N ALA A 85 -10.04 11.53 -1.95
CA ALA A 85 -8.81 11.14 -1.26
C ALA A 85 -7.64 10.99 -2.25
N PRO A 86 -6.42 11.43 -1.91
CA PRO A 86 -5.23 11.20 -2.73
C PRO A 86 -4.87 9.71 -2.85
N ASP A 87 -4.53 9.34 -4.09
CA ASP A 87 -4.05 8.04 -4.50
C ASP A 87 -2.51 7.99 -4.55
N PHE A 88 -1.97 6.78 -4.65
CA PHE A 88 -0.54 6.56 -4.78
C PHE A 88 -0.19 5.37 -5.67
N ALA A 89 1.03 5.36 -6.19
CA ALA A 89 1.57 4.29 -7.03
C ALA A 89 2.84 3.70 -6.44
N VAL A 90 2.98 2.38 -6.53
CA VAL A 90 4.15 1.65 -6.05
C VAL A 90 4.68 0.73 -7.15
N ALA A 91 5.98 0.85 -7.44
CA ALA A 91 6.64 0.07 -8.48
C ALA A 91 7.13 -1.29 -7.95
N ALA A 92 7.05 -2.29 -8.83
CA ALA A 92 7.51 -3.65 -8.65
C ALA A 92 8.33 -4.08 -9.88
N PRO A 93 9.62 -3.69 -9.97
CA PRO A 93 10.41 -3.79 -11.19
C PRO A 93 10.59 -5.22 -11.71
N PHE A 94 10.51 -6.21 -10.82
CA PHE A 94 10.76 -7.60 -11.16
C PHE A 94 9.46 -8.43 -11.27
N ALA A 95 8.30 -7.78 -11.14
CA ALA A 95 7.01 -8.43 -11.32
C ALA A 95 6.82 -8.97 -12.75
N LEU A 96 5.85 -9.89 -12.90
CA LEU A 96 5.41 -10.43 -14.20
C LEU A 96 6.57 -10.97 -15.05
N SER A 97 7.40 -11.84 -14.46
CA SER A 97 8.60 -12.39 -15.10
C SER A 97 9.59 -11.29 -15.54
N SER A 98 9.86 -10.34 -14.66
CA SER A 98 10.80 -9.22 -14.89
C SER A 98 10.40 -8.24 -16.00
N LYS A 99 9.14 -8.24 -16.42
CA LYS A 99 8.57 -7.16 -17.24
C LYS A 99 8.34 -5.89 -16.42
N GLY A 100 8.21 -6.04 -15.10
CA GLY A 100 7.89 -4.96 -14.18
C GLY A 100 6.40 -4.67 -14.12
N ALA A 101 5.98 -4.02 -13.04
CA ALA A 101 4.63 -3.52 -12.88
C ALA A 101 4.63 -2.26 -12.00
N VAL A 102 3.58 -1.45 -12.14
CA VAL A 102 3.24 -0.38 -11.21
C VAL A 102 1.84 -0.64 -10.69
N HIS A 103 1.69 -0.66 -9.36
CA HIS A 103 0.40 -0.81 -8.72
C HIS A 103 -0.09 0.56 -8.28
N VAL A 104 -1.22 1.00 -8.81
CA VAL A 104 -1.96 2.18 -8.35
C VAL A 104 -2.93 1.72 -7.27
N VAL A 105 -2.89 2.38 -6.12
CA VAL A 105 -3.78 2.16 -4.99
C VAL A 105 -4.59 3.42 -4.79
N PHE A 106 -5.90 3.28 -4.85
CA PHE A 106 -6.82 4.36 -4.58
C PHE A 106 -6.97 4.60 -3.09
N GLY A 107 -7.05 5.88 -2.72
CA GLY A 107 -7.46 6.32 -1.40
C GLY A 107 -8.90 5.87 -1.08
N ARG A 108 -9.34 6.25 0.11
CA ARG A 108 -10.74 6.13 0.53
C ARG A 108 -11.24 7.52 0.82
N GLY A 109 -12.01 8.08 -0.11
CA GLY A 109 -12.72 9.33 0.10
C GLY A 109 -13.59 9.33 1.37
N PRO A 110 -13.94 10.51 1.90
CA PRO A 110 -14.81 10.63 3.06
C PRO A 110 -16.11 9.82 2.91
N GLY A 111 -16.37 8.91 3.85
CA GLY A 111 -17.58 8.06 3.85
C GLY A 111 -17.47 6.78 3.02
N ALA A 112 -16.35 6.51 2.34
CA ALA A 112 -16.11 5.26 1.58
C ALA A 112 -15.85 4.02 2.47
N GLY A 113 -15.80 4.21 3.79
CA GLY A 113 -15.45 3.17 4.77
C GLY A 113 -13.97 2.80 4.77
N ALA A 114 -13.59 1.87 5.63
CA ALA A 114 -12.20 1.44 5.75
C ALA A 114 -11.74 0.59 4.56
N PHE A 115 -10.42 0.57 4.35
CA PHE A 115 -9.76 -0.38 3.45
C PHE A 115 -10.13 -1.83 3.84
N GLN A 116 -10.27 -2.68 2.82
CA GLN A 116 -10.52 -4.10 3.01
C GLN A 116 -9.17 -4.80 3.18
N LEU A 117 -8.87 -5.22 4.40
CA LEU A 117 -7.59 -5.80 4.79
C LEU A 117 -7.75 -7.28 5.14
N ASP A 118 -6.71 -8.08 4.94
CA ASP A 118 -6.66 -9.47 5.41
C ASP A 118 -6.45 -9.55 6.94
N GLY A 119 -6.48 -10.77 7.48
CA GLY A 119 -6.31 -11.02 8.92
C GLY A 119 -4.97 -10.58 9.51
N ASN A 120 -4.00 -10.16 8.68
CA ASN A 120 -2.68 -9.69 9.08
C ASN A 120 -2.52 -8.17 8.92
N ASN A 121 -3.64 -7.44 8.85
CA ASN A 121 -3.69 -5.98 8.66
C ASN A 121 -3.00 -5.55 7.35
N ARG A 122 -3.26 -6.30 6.26
CA ARG A 122 -2.61 -6.09 4.97
C ARG A 122 -3.64 -5.95 3.84
N LEU A 123 -3.44 -4.91 3.03
CA LEU A 123 -4.04 -4.78 1.70
C LEU A 123 -3.23 -5.66 0.73
N LEU A 124 -3.80 -6.79 0.35
CA LEU A 124 -3.20 -7.70 -0.61
C LEU A 124 -3.59 -7.28 -2.04
N LEU A 125 -2.59 -6.96 -2.86
CA LEU A 125 -2.77 -6.59 -4.27
C LEU A 125 -2.85 -7.85 -5.13
N SER A 126 -3.98 -8.55 -5.04
CA SER A 126 -4.25 -9.80 -5.77
C SER A 126 -5.07 -9.59 -7.04
N SER A 127 -5.27 -10.64 -7.82
CA SER A 127 -6.27 -10.65 -8.91
C SER A 127 -7.68 -10.27 -8.46
N SER A 128 -8.08 -10.53 -7.21
CA SER A 128 -9.36 -10.07 -6.65
C SER A 128 -9.38 -8.57 -6.30
N PHE A 129 -8.21 -7.97 -6.06
CA PHE A 129 -8.09 -6.51 -6.03
C PHE A 129 -8.28 -5.90 -7.43
N LEU A 130 -7.98 -6.62 -8.51
CA LEU A 130 -8.16 -6.13 -9.88
C LEU A 130 -9.55 -6.41 -10.45
N ALA A 131 -10.22 -7.48 -10.01
CA ALA A 131 -11.55 -7.88 -10.46
C ALA A 131 -12.64 -7.08 -9.73
N GLY A 132 -12.88 -5.85 -10.17
CA GLY A 132 -14.04 -5.03 -9.76
C GLY A 132 -13.82 -4.05 -8.61
N SER A 133 -12.58 -3.67 -8.29
CA SER A 133 -12.32 -2.84 -7.12
C SER A 133 -12.40 -1.33 -7.37
N THR A 134 -12.94 -0.63 -6.38
CA THR A 134 -12.67 0.79 -6.11
C THR A 134 -11.32 0.99 -5.41
N GLY A 135 -10.46 -0.04 -5.37
CA GLY A 135 -9.23 -0.06 -4.60
C GLY A 135 -7.99 0.32 -5.40
N GLY A 136 -8.03 0.22 -6.74
CA GLY A 136 -6.92 0.57 -7.63
C GLY A 136 -6.76 -0.37 -8.81
N PHE A 137 -5.58 -0.33 -9.45
CA PHE A 137 -5.28 -1.18 -10.61
C PHE A 137 -3.77 -1.41 -10.78
N THR A 138 -3.38 -2.36 -11.63
CA THR A 138 -1.97 -2.63 -11.97
C THR A 138 -1.69 -2.29 -13.42
N VAL A 139 -0.63 -1.54 -13.66
CA VAL A 139 -0.05 -1.30 -14.98
C VAL A 139 1.09 -2.29 -15.18
N ALA A 140 0.88 -3.26 -16.08
CA ALA A 140 1.90 -4.25 -16.43
C ALA A 140 2.92 -3.65 -17.39
N GLY A 141 4.20 -3.95 -17.16
CA GLY A 141 5.22 -3.75 -18.17
C GLY A 141 5.00 -4.68 -19.36
N VAL A 142 5.41 -4.20 -20.53
CA VAL A 142 5.39 -4.98 -21.77
C VAL A 142 6.82 -5.41 -22.11
N ALA A 143 6.95 -6.57 -22.75
CA ALA A 143 8.22 -6.93 -23.37
C ALA A 143 8.29 -6.24 -24.73
N ASP A 144 9.50 -5.85 -25.15
CA ASP A 144 9.74 -5.50 -26.55
C ASP A 144 9.47 -6.74 -27.42
N ALA A 145 8.74 -6.54 -28.51
CA ALA A 145 8.34 -7.59 -29.46
C ALA A 145 9.46 -7.96 -30.42
#